data_AF-A0A1Q3SIR6-F1
#
_entry.id   AF-A0A1Q3SIR6-F1
#
_cell.length_a   1.000
_cell.length_b   1.000
_cell.length_c   1.000
_cell.angle_alpha   90.00
_cell.angle_beta   90.00
_cell.angle_gamma   90.00
#
_symmetry.space_group_name_H-M   'P 1'
#
loop_
_entity.id
_entity.type
_entity.pdbx_description
1 polymer ?
#
loop_
_entity_poly.entity_id
_entity_poly.type
_entity_poly.pdbx_seq_one_letter_code
_entity_poly.pdbx_strand_id
1 'polypeptide(L)'
;MGLSIFHEDITSVMGGVDIDLATMPIPPGQYELRVNTTMGGADIFLPHYVRFTINGTTIMGGKDIHTGARYWRKLVRKFKKQMDLPDFPPEFALSEFNPEQPVIIHLVLNTAMGGVDIYQL
;
A
#
# COMPACT_ATOMS: atom_id res chain seq x y z
N MET A 1 -9.57 9.21 4.96
CA MET A 1 -8.83 8.46 5.99
C MET A 1 -7.40 8.96 5.97
N GLY A 2 -7.06 9.91 6.83
CA GLY A 2 -5.75 10.56 6.83
C GLY A 2 -4.87 10.02 7.95
N LEU A 3 -3.67 9.50 7.63
CA LEU A 3 -2.55 9.08 8.49
C LEU A 3 -2.82 8.19 9.73
N SER A 4 -4.07 8.03 10.18
CA SER A 4 -4.48 7.17 11.29
C SER A 4 -4.22 5.70 10.99
N ILE A 5 -4.17 5.35 9.70
CA ILE A 5 -3.83 4.01 9.22
C ILE A 5 -2.45 3.53 9.69
N PHE A 6 -1.54 4.44 10.04
CA PHE A 6 -0.21 4.12 10.57
C PHE A 6 -0.19 3.92 12.10
N HIS A 7 -1.32 4.09 12.78
CA HIS A 7 -1.40 4.03 14.24
C HIS A 7 -2.15 2.79 14.76
N GLU A 8 -2.79 2.04 13.87
CA GLU A 8 -3.65 0.91 14.23
C GLU A 8 -3.32 -0.33 13.39
N ASP A 9 -3.55 -1.51 13.97
CA ASP A 9 -3.41 -2.78 13.27
C ASP A 9 -4.62 -3.02 12.36
N ILE A 10 -4.37 -3.19 11.07
CA ILE A 10 -5.42 -3.55 10.11
C ILE A 10 -5.56 -5.05 10.08
N THR A 11 -6.70 -5.56 10.52
CA THR A 11 -6.95 -7.00 10.61
C THR A 11 -8.13 -7.42 9.74
N SER A 12 -7.95 -8.46 8.93
CA SER A 12 -9.00 -9.09 8.13
C SER A 12 -9.00 -10.59 8.31
N VAL A 13 -10.12 -11.14 8.77
CA VAL A 13 -10.27 -12.60 8.92
C VAL A 13 -10.61 -13.25 7.58
N MET A 14 -11.44 -12.58 6.76
CA MET A 14 -11.87 -13.06 5.44
C MET A 14 -11.91 -11.92 4.42
N GLY A 15 -11.55 -12.21 3.16
CA GLY A 15 -11.69 -11.30 2.02
C GLY A 15 -10.43 -10.49 1.71
N GLY A 16 -9.44 -10.45 2.61
CA GLY A 16 -8.20 -9.69 2.44
C GLY A 16 -8.35 -8.22 2.79
N VAL A 17 -7.34 -7.43 2.43
CA VAL A 17 -7.28 -5.98 2.69
C VAL A 17 -6.74 -5.26 1.45
N ASP A 18 -7.41 -4.16 1.12
CA ASP A 18 -7.04 -3.28 0.01
C ASP A 18 -6.64 -1.93 0.59
N ILE A 19 -5.37 -1.54 0.45
CA ILE A 19 -4.83 -0.32 1.04
C ILE A 19 -4.38 0.63 -0.04
N ASP A 20 -4.96 1.82 -0.06
CA ASP A 20 -4.56 2.92 -0.92
C ASP A 20 -3.83 4.01 -0.13
N LEU A 21 -2.54 4.18 -0.42
CA LEU A 21 -1.73 5.30 0.03
C LEU A 21 -1.28 6.20 -1.14
N ALA A 22 -1.68 5.87 -2.37
CA ALA A 22 -1.21 6.53 -3.57
C ALA A 22 -2.10 7.72 -4.00
N THR A 23 -3.33 7.80 -3.49
CA THR A 23 -4.27 8.89 -3.80
C THR A 23 -4.15 10.09 -2.86
N MET A 24 -3.33 10.00 -1.81
CA MET A 24 -3.17 11.06 -0.83
C MET A 24 -1.68 11.37 -0.59
N PRO A 25 -1.28 12.65 -0.49
CA PRO A 25 0.08 13.01 -0.14
C PRO A 25 0.39 12.57 1.30
N ILE A 26 1.51 11.86 1.46
CA ILE A 26 2.04 11.42 2.74
C ILE A 26 3.12 12.43 3.17
N PRO A 27 3.02 13.07 4.35
CA PRO A 27 4.05 13.98 4.82
C PRO A 27 5.41 13.29 5.01
N PRO A 28 6.52 14.04 4.99
CA PRO A 28 7.84 13.53 5.35
C PRO A 28 7.83 12.91 6.75
N GLY A 29 8.43 11.73 6.89
CA GLY A 29 8.44 10.98 8.14
C GLY A 29 8.75 9.51 7.97
N GLN A 30 8.85 8.82 9.11
CA GLN A 30 8.92 7.37 9.20
C GLN A 30 7.60 6.85 9.75
N TYR A 31 7.04 5.86 9.07
CA TYR A 31 5.73 5.29 9.37
C TYR A 31 5.83 3.78 9.48
N GLU A 32 4.94 3.18 10.26
CA GLU A 32 4.76 1.73 10.31
C GLU A 32 3.33 1.40 9.89
N LEU A 33 3.16 0.41 9.02
CA LEU A 33 1.87 -0.09 8.59
C LEU A 33 1.78 -1.58 8.91
N ARG A 34 0.87 -1.93 9.82
CA ARG A 34 0.65 -3.31 10.28
C ARG A 34 -0.60 -3.89 9.65
N VAL A 35 -0.43 -5.00 8.93
CA VAL A 35 -1.54 -5.70 8.26
C VAL A 35 -1.50 -7.17 8.63
N ASN A 36 -2.62 -7.66 9.16
CA ASN A 36 -2.82 -9.05 9.54
C ASN A 36 -4.00 -9.62 8.76
N THR A 37 -3.77 -10.63 7.94
CA THR A 37 -4.85 -11.34 7.24
C THR A 37 -4.84 -12.84 7.54
N THR A 38 -6.02 -13.42 7.74
CA THR A 38 -6.17 -14.87 7.95
C THR A 38 -6.51 -15.59 6.64
N MET A 39 -7.65 -15.26 6.02
CA MET A 39 -8.06 -15.78 4.72
C MET A 39 -8.29 -14.64 3.72
N GLY A 40 -7.33 -14.46 2.82
CA GLY A 40 -7.25 -13.35 1.89
C GLY A 40 -5.88 -12.69 1.94
N GLY A 41 -5.56 -11.97 0.87
CA GLY A 41 -4.29 -11.28 0.72
C GLY A 41 -4.32 -9.82 1.17
N ALA A 42 -3.21 -9.13 0.92
CA ALA A 42 -3.14 -7.67 1.03
C ALA A 42 -2.66 -7.10 -0.32
N ASP A 43 -3.45 -6.19 -0.90
CA ASP A 43 -3.05 -5.37 -2.04
C ASP A 43 -2.76 -3.95 -1.52
N ILE A 44 -1.50 -3.50 -1.59
CA ILE A 44 -1.06 -2.22 -1.05
C ILE A 44 -0.55 -1.32 -2.19
N PHE A 45 -1.13 -0.13 -2.35
CA PHE A 45 -0.72 0.82 -3.37
C PHE A 45 0.06 1.98 -2.74
N LEU A 46 1.26 2.23 -3.24
CA LEU A 46 2.20 3.23 -2.74
C LEU A 46 2.55 4.27 -3.82
N PRO A 47 2.75 5.54 -3.43
CA PRO A 47 3.43 6.52 -4.28
C PRO A 47 4.85 6.08 -4.65
N HIS A 48 5.34 6.59 -5.79
CA HIS A 48 6.69 6.35 -6.29
C HIS A 48 7.77 6.84 -5.32
N TYR A 49 7.59 8.03 -4.74
CA TYR A 49 8.55 8.65 -3.83
C TYR A 49 8.73 7.89 -2.51
N VAL A 50 7.87 6.93 -2.17
CA VAL A 50 7.96 6.21 -0.89
C VAL A 50 9.11 5.20 -0.91
N ARG A 51 9.93 5.18 0.13
CA ARG A 51 10.83 4.05 0.42
C ARG A 51 10.17 3.14 1.44
N PHE A 52 10.31 1.82 1.28
CA PHE A 52 9.68 0.89 2.19
C PHE A 52 10.55 -0.33 2.47
N THR A 53 10.29 -0.95 3.62
CA THR A 53 10.83 -2.26 4.00
C THR A 53 9.67 -3.21 4.25
N ILE A 54 9.83 -4.50 3.95
CA ILE A 54 8.81 -5.51 4.22
C ILE A 54 9.32 -6.46 5.30
N ASN A 55 8.57 -6.53 6.40
CA ASN A 55 8.73 -7.47 7.49
C ASN A 55 7.47 -8.36 7.62
N GLY A 56 7.53 -9.39 8.47
CA GLY A 56 6.40 -10.28 8.76
C GLY A 56 6.36 -11.55 7.90
N THR A 57 5.37 -12.40 8.14
CA THR A 57 5.34 -13.79 7.63
C THR A 57 4.14 -14.02 6.70
N THR A 58 4.38 -14.68 5.57
CA THR A 58 3.32 -15.25 4.72
C THR A 58 3.42 -16.76 4.80
N ILE A 59 2.39 -17.44 5.31
CA ILE A 59 2.42 -18.91 5.50
C ILE A 59 2.07 -19.61 4.18
N MET A 60 0.94 -19.25 3.56
CA MET A 60 0.56 -19.70 2.23
C MET A 60 0.24 -18.52 1.31
N GLY A 61 0.96 -18.42 0.20
CA GLY A 61 0.87 -17.32 -0.76
C GLY A 61 2.26 -16.80 -1.17
N GLY A 62 2.28 -15.80 -2.06
CA GLY A 62 3.49 -15.10 -2.48
C GLY A 62 3.58 -13.69 -1.89
N LYS A 63 4.76 -13.08 -1.99
CA LYS A 63 4.95 -11.64 -1.79
C LYS A 63 5.52 -11.06 -3.09
N ASP A 64 4.78 -10.20 -3.76
CA ASP A 64 5.15 -9.64 -5.05
C ASP A 64 5.22 -8.12 -4.99
N ILE A 65 6.27 -7.55 -5.60
CA ILE A 65 6.47 -6.11 -5.71
C ILE A 65 6.39 -5.72 -7.17
N HIS A 66 5.53 -4.74 -7.43
CA HIS A 66 5.14 -4.29 -8.75
C HIS A 66 5.45 -2.80 -8.87
N THR A 67 6.30 -2.40 -9.82
CA THR A 67 6.69 -1.00 -9.99
C THR A 67 6.22 -0.40 -11.33
N GLY A 68 5.72 0.84 -11.25
CA GLY A 68 5.46 1.71 -12.39
C GLY A 68 4.00 2.16 -12.54
N ALA A 69 3.83 3.32 -13.18
CA ALA A 69 2.56 4.05 -13.25
C ALA A 69 1.39 3.25 -13.86
N ARG A 70 1.67 2.18 -14.62
CA ARG A 70 0.65 1.27 -15.16
C ARG A 70 -0.25 0.64 -14.09
N TYR A 71 0.23 0.52 -12.85
CA TYR A 71 -0.53 -0.04 -11.74
C TYR A 71 -1.59 0.92 -11.18
N TRP A 72 -1.59 2.20 -11.58
CA TRP A 72 -2.69 3.12 -11.32
C TRP A 72 -4.04 2.56 -11.79
N ARG A 73 -4.07 1.96 -12.99
CA ARG A 73 -5.29 1.32 -13.52
C ARG A 73 -5.80 0.19 -12.63
N LYS A 74 -4.89 -0.51 -11.92
CA LYS A 74 -5.27 -1.57 -10.97
C LYS A 74 -5.90 -0.96 -9.72
N LEU A 75 -5.33 0.12 -9.18
CA LEU A 75 -5.91 0.90 -8.08
C LEU A 75 -7.32 1.38 -8.45
N VAL A 76 -7.47 2.10 -9.57
CA VAL A 76 -8.76 2.62 -10.04
C VAL A 76 -9.79 1.49 -10.16
N ARG A 77 -9.44 0.36 -10.82
CA ARG A 77 -10.36 -0.77 -10.96
C ARG A 77 -10.88 -1.30 -9.63
N LYS A 78 -10.03 -1.29 -8.61
CA LYS A 78 -10.27 -1.86 -7.29
C LYS A 78 -11.12 -0.94 -6.43
N PHE A 79 -10.83 0.36 -6.45
CA PHE A 79 -11.46 1.35 -5.58
C PHE A 79 -12.56 2.21 -6.24
N LYS A 80 -12.78 2.14 -7.57
CA LYS A 80 -13.78 2.95 -8.30
C LYS A 80 -15.22 2.89 -7.78
N LYS A 81 -15.57 1.87 -6.98
CA LYS A 81 -16.91 1.73 -6.38
C LYS A 81 -17.02 2.47 -5.03
N GLN A 82 -15.89 2.80 -4.42
CA GLN A 82 -15.78 3.35 -3.06
C GLN A 82 -15.35 4.81 -3.08
N MET A 83 -14.60 5.23 -4.12
CA MET A 83 -14.06 6.57 -4.27
C MET A 83 -14.08 7.01 -5.73
N ASP A 84 -14.26 8.31 -5.92
CA ASP A 84 -14.06 8.95 -7.21
C ASP A 84 -12.56 9.18 -7.41
N LEU A 85 -12.02 8.61 -8.50
CA LEU A 85 -10.58 8.56 -8.75
C LEU A 85 -10.28 9.16 -10.12
N PRO A 86 -9.20 9.97 -10.23
CA PRO A 86 -8.82 10.51 -11.52
C PRO A 86 -8.36 9.40 -12.46
N ASP A 87 -8.55 9.63 -13.76
CA ASP A 87 -8.13 8.69 -14.82
C ASP A 87 -6.62 8.45 -14.83
N PHE A 88 -5.85 9.42 -14.34
CA PHE A 88 -4.39 9.41 -14.25
C PHE A 88 -3.91 9.59 -12.82
N PRO A 89 -2.77 9.00 -12.44
CA PRO A 89 -2.20 9.18 -11.11
C PRO A 89 -1.88 10.66 -10.88
N PRO A 90 -2.11 11.19 -9.67
CA PRO A 90 -1.69 12.54 -9.30
C PRO A 90 -0.16 12.70 -9.46
N GLU A 91 0.29 13.91 -9.82
CA GLU A 91 1.72 14.20 -10.04
C GLU A 91 2.57 13.91 -8.80
N PHE A 92 2.08 14.25 -7.60
CA PHE A 92 2.78 13.95 -6.36
C PHE A 92 3.02 12.44 -6.20
N ALA A 93 2.09 11.59 -6.65
CA ALA A 93 2.18 10.15 -6.48
C ALA A 93 3.25 9.52 -7.38
N LEU A 94 3.66 10.23 -8.43
CA LEU A 94 4.72 9.84 -9.36
C LEU A 94 6.06 10.54 -9.07
N SER A 95 6.10 11.42 -8.08
CA SER A 95 7.32 12.18 -7.78
C SER A 95 8.46 11.26 -7.34
N GLU A 96 9.69 11.71 -7.59
CA GLU A 96 10.91 11.02 -7.16
C GLU A 96 11.09 11.09 -5.64
N PHE A 97 11.81 10.12 -5.09
CA PHE A 97 12.18 10.15 -3.68
C PHE A 97 13.06 11.37 -3.36
N ASN A 98 12.67 12.15 -2.34
CA ASN A 98 13.45 13.28 -1.83
C ASN A 98 14.20 12.89 -0.54
N PRO A 99 15.55 12.82 -0.56
CA PRO A 99 16.34 12.51 0.64
C PRO A 99 16.25 13.57 1.75
N GLU A 100 15.96 14.83 1.43
CA GLU A 100 15.82 15.92 2.42
C GLU A 100 14.46 15.88 3.12
N GLN A 101 13.48 15.23 2.49
CA GLN A 101 12.11 15.09 2.98
C GLN A 101 11.65 13.63 2.80
N PRO A 102 12.32 12.68 3.49
CA PRO A 102 12.10 11.28 3.22
C PRO A 102 10.73 10.82 3.72
N VAL A 103 10.07 10.00 2.93
CA VAL A 103 8.88 9.23 3.34
C VAL A 103 9.26 7.76 3.35
N ILE A 104 9.37 7.19 4.55
CA ILE A 104 9.77 5.80 4.77
C ILE A 104 8.63 5.05 5.43
N ILE A 105 8.23 3.91 4.88
CA ILE A 105 7.17 3.07 5.45
C ILE A 105 7.71 1.67 5.75
N HIS A 106 7.66 1.28 7.02
CA HIS A 106 7.93 -0.08 7.47
C HIS A 106 6.64 -0.89 7.39
N LEU A 107 6.55 -1.77 6.39
CA LEU A 107 5.41 -2.65 6.19
C LEU A 107 5.59 -3.92 7.02
N VAL A 108 4.71 -4.16 7.98
CA VAL A 108 4.68 -5.39 8.79
C VAL A 108 3.47 -6.21 8.36
N LEU A 109 3.71 -7.24 7.55
CA LEU A 109 2.66 -7.95 6.81
C LEU A 109 2.63 -9.42 7.25
N ASN A 110 1.58 -9.80 7.96
CA ASN A 110 1.34 -11.17 8.42
C ASN A 110 0.12 -11.75 7.70
N THR A 111 0.33 -12.74 6.84
CA THR A 111 -0.75 -13.39 6.09
C THR A 111 -0.71 -14.91 6.27
N ALA A 112 -1.82 -15.51 6.69
CA ALA A 112 -1.91 -16.96 6.87
C ALA A 112 -2.21 -17.68 5.54
N MET A 113 -3.29 -17.29 4.86
CA MET A 113 -3.64 -17.81 3.53
C MET A 113 -4.00 -16.66 2.59
N GLY A 114 -3.15 -16.38 1.60
CA GLY A 114 -3.30 -15.30 0.63
C GLY A 114 -1.96 -14.64 0.29
N GLY A 115 -1.89 -14.04 -0.90
CA GLY A 115 -0.70 -13.31 -1.34
C GLY A 115 -0.65 -11.88 -0.80
N VAL A 116 0.54 -11.31 -0.78
CA VAL A 116 0.75 -9.87 -0.59
C VAL A 116 1.26 -9.32 -1.90
N ASP A 117 0.57 -8.33 -2.46
CA ASP A 117 1.05 -7.57 -3.59
C ASP A 117 1.23 -6.11 -3.19
N ILE A 118 2.41 -5.57 -3.48
CA ILE A 118 2.72 -4.15 -3.29
C ILE A 118 2.89 -3.52 -4.67
N TYR A 119 2.08 -2.49 -4.97
CA TYR A 119 2.15 -1.71 -6.20
C TYR A 119 2.71 -0.34 -5.88
N GLN A 120 3.96 -0.11 -6.26
CA GLN A 120 4.55 1.22 -6.26
C GLN A 120 4.36 1.84 -7.63
N LEU A 121 3.77 3.04 -7.69
CA LEU A 121 3.56 3.75 -8.95
C LEU A 121 4.86 4.17 -9.64
#